data_AF-A0A3D2BTN4-F1
#
_entry.id   AF-A0A3D2BTN4-F1
#
_cell.length_a   1.000
_cell.length_b   1.000
_cell.length_c   1.000
_cell.angle_alpha   90.00
_cell.angle_beta   90.00
_cell.angle_gamma   90.00
#
_symmetry.space_group_name_H-M   'P 1'
#
loop_
_entity.id
_entity.type
_entity.pdbx_description
1 polymer ?
#
loop_
_entity_poly.entity_id
_entity_poly.type
_entity_poly.pdbx_seq_one_letter_code
_entity_poly.pdbx_strand_id
1 'polypeptide(L)' 'MDRLETSERFLGEVIALRKAIPARSRYKEPCTDCAKPPQRLRNADNEIIYCADFQTSEKLLSDRYLSCLIRKTGND' A
#
# COMPACT_ATOMS: atom_id res chain seq x y z
N MET A 1 13.84 24.56 -16.46
CA MET A 1 13.44 24.33 -15.06
C MET A 1 14.66 23.83 -14.34
N ASP A 2 15.32 24.74 -13.62
CA ASP A 2 16.60 24.51 -12.97
C ASP A 2 16.38 23.77 -11.62
N ARG A 3 17.26 22.82 -11.28
CA ARG A 3 17.09 21.95 -10.11
C ARG A 3 17.00 22.74 -8.80
N LEU A 4 17.62 23.92 -8.75
CA LEU A 4 17.65 24.79 -7.58
C LEU A 4 16.32 25.51 -7.31
N GLU A 5 15.57 25.87 -8.35
CA GLU A 5 14.23 26.48 -8.17
C GLU A 5 13.20 25.50 -7.61
N THR A 6 13.45 24.20 -7.76
CA THR A 6 12.52 23.16 -7.28
C THR A 6 12.66 22.95 -5.77
N SER A 7 13.85 23.17 -5.20
CA SER A 7 14.11 22.96 -3.77
C SER A 7 13.55 24.08 -2.89
N GLU A 8 13.64 25.34 -3.33
CA GLU A 8 13.17 26.48 -2.54
C GLU A 8 11.64 26.51 -2.43
N ARG A 9 10.94 26.11 -3.50
CA ARG A 9 9.48 26.03 -3.53
C ARG A 9 8.92 24.90 -2.66
N PHE A 10 9.72 23.88 -2.38
CA PHE A 10 9.35 22.76 -1.52
C PHE A 10 9.55 23.09 -0.03
N LEU A 11 10.41 24.05 0.32
CA LEU A 11 10.83 24.31 1.71
C LEU A 11 9.99 25.36 2.48
N GLY A 12 8.83 25.79 1.95
CA GLY A 12 7.97 26.76 2.65
C GLY A 12 7.02 26.14 3.69
N GLU A 13 6.49 24.95 3.40
CA GLU A 13 5.48 24.27 4.23
C GLU A 13 5.62 22.75 4.15
N VAL A 14 6.84 22.20 4.30
CA VAL A 14 6.95 20.77 4.60
C VAL A 14 6.57 20.60 6.07
N ILE A 15 5.29 20.35 6.33
CA ILE A 15 4.86 19.81 7.61
C ILE A 15 5.61 18.48 7.75
N ALA A 16 6.65 18.44 8.60
CA ALA A 16 7.30 17.20 8.97
C ALA A 16 6.19 16.21 9.31
N LEU A 17 6.14 15.06 8.63
CA LEU A 17 5.06 14.08 8.63
C LEU A 17 4.75 13.58 10.06
N ARG A 18 4.09 14.42 10.87
CA ARG A 18 3.93 14.24 12.32
C ARG A 18 2.55 14.69 12.76
N LYS A 19 1.56 14.11 12.09
CA LYS A 19 0.35 13.56 12.69
C LYS A 19 0.22 12.17 12.06
N ALA A 20 -0.18 11.17 12.84
CA ALA A 20 -0.41 9.83 12.31
C ALA A 20 -1.50 9.93 11.25
N ILE A 21 -1.12 9.99 9.97
CA ILE A 21 -2.07 9.93 8.87
C ILE A 21 -2.73 8.56 9.00
N PRO A 22 -4.05 8.49 9.23
CA PRO A 22 -4.71 7.20 9.32
C PRO A 22 -4.51 6.50 7.97
N ALA A 23 -3.82 5.36 8.01
CA ALA A 23 -3.79 4.49 6.85
C ALA A 23 -5.24 4.13 6.51
N ARG A 24 -5.61 4.26 5.22
CA ARG A 24 -6.94 3.92 4.69
C ARG A 24 -7.40 2.52 5.10
N SER A 25 -6.43 1.62 5.27
CA SER A 25 -6.62 0.25 5.70
C SER A 25 -5.60 -0.09 6.78
N ARG A 26 -6.10 -0.58 7.92
CA ARG A 26 -5.31 -1.00 9.09
C ARG A 26 -5.69 -2.43 9.47
N TYR A 27 -4.78 -3.16 10.12
CA TYR A 27 -5.06 -4.55 10.48
C TYR A 27 -6.28 -4.62 11.40
N LYS A 28 -7.25 -5.49 11.06
CA LYS A 28 -8.49 -5.72 11.81
C LYS A 28 -9.42 -4.49 11.95
N GLU A 29 -9.11 -3.38 11.28
CA GLU A 29 -10.01 -2.22 11.19
C GLU A 29 -10.61 -2.16 9.78
N PRO A 30 -11.91 -1.87 9.64
CA PRO A 30 -12.54 -1.71 8.34
C PRO A 30 -11.92 -0.54 7.56
N CYS A 31 -11.96 -0.59 6.23
CA CYS A 31 -11.53 0.52 5.39
C CYS A 31 -12.29 1.80 5.74
N THR A 32 -11.59 2.93 5.88
CA THR A 32 -12.22 4.21 6.24
C THR A 32 -13.19 4.73 5.18
N ASP A 33 -13.01 4.32 3.92
CA ASP A 33 -13.76 4.86 2.79
C ASP A 33 -14.96 3.97 2.37
N CYS A 34 -14.84 2.63 2.46
CA CYS A 34 -15.92 1.70 2.08
C CYS A 34 -16.41 0.78 3.20
N ALA A 35 -15.83 0.86 4.40
CA ALA A 35 -16.12 -0.04 5.53
C ALA A 35 -15.89 -1.54 5.28
N LYS A 36 -15.40 -1.95 4.10
CA LYS A 36 -15.09 -3.35 3.79
C LYS A 36 -13.85 -3.81 4.56
N PRO A 37 -13.76 -5.12 4.87
CA PRO A 37 -12.57 -5.68 5.53
C PRO A 37 -11.34 -5.52 4.62
N PRO A 38 -10.20 -5.07 5.17
CA PRO A 38 -8.98 -4.93 4.39
C PRO A 38 -8.37 -6.30 4.08
N GLN A 39 -7.68 -6.35 2.94
CA GLN A 39 -6.86 -7.47 2.52
C GLN A 39 -5.48 -7.38 3.13
N ARG A 40 -4.87 -8.55 3.34
CA ARG A 40 -3.58 -8.69 3.99
C ARG A 40 -2.66 -9.53 3.12
N LEU A 41 -1.50 -8.96 2.80
CA LEU A 41 -0.45 -9.63 2.06
C LEU A 41 0.80 -9.69 2.95
N ARG A 42 1.33 -10.90 3.18
CA ARG A 42 2.58 -11.09 3.93
C ARG A 42 3.67 -11.60 3.00
N ASN A 43 4.87 -11.07 3.13
CA ASN A 43 6.05 -11.56 2.42
C ASN A 43 7.24 -11.63 3.38
N ALA A 44 7.67 -12.85 3.70
CA ALA A 44 8.63 -13.10 4.78
C ALA A 44 8.20 -12.35 6.06
N ASP A 45 9.02 -11.41 6.53
CA ASP A 45 8.77 -10.63 7.75
C ASP A 45 7.98 -9.33 7.49
N ASN A 46 7.66 -9.02 6.23
CA ASN A 46 6.93 -7.82 5.86
C ASN A 46 5.43 -8.10 5.69
N GLU A 47 4.61 -7.13 6.07
CA GLU A 47 3.16 -7.17 5.93
C GLU A 47 2.65 -5.89 5.29
N ILE A 48 1.72 -6.03 4.34
CA ILE A 48 0.99 -4.94 3.71
C ILE A 48 -0.50 -5.19 3.89
N ILE A 49 -1.22 -4.13 4.24
CA ILE A 49 -2.66 -4.16 4.49
C ILE A 49 -3.32 -3.15 3.57
N TYR A 50 -4.22 -3.62 2.73
CA TYR A 50 -4.73 -2.85 1.62
C TYR A 50 -6.24 -3.02 1.43
N CYS A 51 -6.92 -2.02 0.87
CA CYS A 51 -8.33 -2.12 0.47
C CYS A 51 -8.43 -2.51 -1.01
N ALA A 52 -9.05 -3.65 -1.32
CA ALA A 52 -9.15 -4.12 -2.70
C ALA A 52 -9.90 -3.11 -3.59
N ASP A 53 -11.02 -2.54 -3.11
CA ASP A 53 -11.84 -1.62 -3.90
C ASP A 53 -11.07 -0.38 -4.35
N PHE A 54 -10.38 0.27 -3.42
CA PHE A 54 -9.79 1.59 -3.67
C PHE A 54 -8.31 1.57 -4.05
N GLN A 55 -7.55 0.57 -3.61
CA GLN A 55 -6.11 0.54 -3.86
C GLN A 55 -5.74 -0.36 -5.03
N THR A 56 -6.60 -1.31 -5.39
CA THR A 56 -6.34 -2.26 -6.49
C THR A 56 -7.53 -2.45 -7.42
N SER A 57 -8.52 -1.55 -7.38
CA SER A 57 -9.70 -1.57 -8.26
C SER A 57 -10.38 -2.95 -8.25
N GLU A 58 -10.68 -3.42 -7.05
CA GLU A 58 -11.32 -4.71 -6.75
C GLU A 58 -10.47 -5.95 -7.07
N LYS A 59 -9.21 -5.79 -7.47
CA LYS A 59 -8.30 -6.92 -7.73
C LYS A 59 -7.62 -7.37 -6.45
N LEU A 60 -7.68 -8.66 -6.15
CA LEU A 60 -6.86 -9.24 -5.09
C LEU A 60 -5.41 -9.36 -5.56
N LEU A 61 -4.48 -8.79 -4.80
CA LEU A 61 -3.06 -9.07 -4.96
C LEU A 61 -2.80 -10.50 -4.51
N SER A 62 -2.30 -11.32 -5.42
CA SER A 62 -1.82 -12.65 -5.06
C SER A 62 -0.59 -12.55 -4.17
N ASP A 63 -0.45 -13.51 -3.28
CA ASP A 63 0.78 -13.67 -2.55
C ASP A 63 1.94 -13.85 -3.53
N ARG A 64 2.93 -12.95 -3.52
CA ARG A 64 4.05 -13.02 -4.47
C ARG A 64 4.86 -14.29 -4.25
N TYR A 65 4.92 -14.84 -3.04
CA TYR A 65 5.56 -16.11 -2.79
C TYR A 65 4.76 -17.25 -3.43
N LEU A 66 3.43 -17.30 -3.27
CA LEU A 66 2.58 -18.26 -3.99
C LEU A 66 2.69 -18.08 -5.52
N SER A 67 2.74 -16.84 -6.01
CA SER A 67 2.87 -16.56 -7.45
C SER A 67 4.25 -16.98 -7.99
N CYS A 68 5.31 -16.77 -7.21
CA CYS A 68 6.65 -17.27 -7.50
C CYS A 68 6.71 -18.81 -7.44
N LEU A 69 5.98 -19.43 -6.50
CA LEU A 69 5.93 -20.87 -6.31
C LEU A 69 5.15 -21.52 -7.45
N ILE A 70 3.95 -21.04 -7.78
CA ILE A 70 3.15 -21.44 -8.95
C ILE A 70 3.96 -21.28 -10.25
N ARG A 71 4.72 -20.19 -10.40
CA ARG A 71 5.59 -20.01 -11.57
C ARG A 71 6.73 -21.03 -11.63
N LYS A 72 7.23 -21.50 -10.49
CA LYS A 72 8.28 -22.53 -10.40
C LYS A 72 7.72 -23.94 -10.56
N THR A 73 6.54 -24.20 -10.03
CA THR A 73 5.87 -25.51 -9.98
C THR A 73 4.71 -25.52 -10.95
N GLY A 74 4.90 -24.93 -12.15
CA GLY A 74 3.87 -24.64 -13.15
C GLY A 74 2.69 -25.61 -13.11
N ASN A 75 1.49 -25.03 -13.10
CA ASN A 75 0.18 -25.67 -13.06
C ASN A 75 0.06 -26.86 -14.03
N ASP A 76 0.50 -28.04 -13.57
CA ASP A 76 0.20 -29.34 -14.14
C ASP A 76 -1.31 -29.64 -14.06
#